data_AF-A0A7C5MRT7-F1
#
_entry.id   AF-A0A7C5MRT7-F1
#
_cell.length_a   1.000
_cell.length_b   1.000
_cell.length_c   1.000
_cell.angle_alpha   90.00
_cell.angle_beta   90.00
_cell.angle_gamma   90.00
#
_symmetry.space_group_name_H-M   'P 1'
#
loop_
_entity.id
_entity.type
_entity.pdbx_description
1 polymer ?
#
loop_
_entity_poly.entity_id
_entity_poly.type
_entity_poly.pdbx_seq_one_letter_code
_entity_poly.pdbx_strand_id
1 'polypeptide(L)'
;MKSKKLKNIGIISPDINNPYVYKIWLAYLDLREKYGVNFIFFNGKELNHPDSERRSWNYVYDLITDEVIDGLLVLSGSLFHFVSLRESLKFYEKFKNIPVVNISLDIGNFPAVLTDNKSGMK
;
A
#
# COMPACT_ATOMS: atom_id res chain seq x y z
N MET A 1 20.77 -27.52 3.30
CA MET A 1 20.02 -26.54 4.12
C MET A 1 18.89 -25.97 3.27
N LYS A 2 17.62 -26.08 3.68
CA LYS A 2 16.52 -25.40 2.96
C LYS A 2 16.65 -23.90 3.24
N SER A 3 16.76 -23.06 2.21
CA SER A 3 16.77 -21.60 2.37
C SER A 3 15.48 -21.16 3.07
N LYS A 4 15.60 -20.31 4.09
CA LYS A 4 14.43 -19.69 4.75
C LYS A 4 13.65 -18.90 3.70
N LYS A 5 12.36 -19.22 3.49
CA LYS A 5 11.49 -18.46 2.58
C LYS A 5 11.38 -17.03 3.12
N LEU A 6 11.79 -16.05 2.32
CA LEU A 6 11.65 -14.63 2.66
C LEU A 6 10.15 -14.28 2.72
N LYS A 7 9.81 -13.33 3.59
CA LYS A 7 8.44 -12.80 3.67
C LYS A 7 8.20 -11.81 2.55
N ASN A 8 7.04 -11.90 1.90
CA ASN A 8 6.65 -11.02 0.82
C ASN A 8 5.73 -9.91 1.36
N ILE A 9 6.19 -8.67 1.29
CA ILE A 9 5.43 -7.49 1.70
C ILE A 9 4.92 -6.79 0.43
N GLY A 10 3.59 -6.75 0.27
CA GLY A 10 2.94 -6.05 -0.82
C GLY A 10 2.81 -4.56 -0.52
N ILE A 11 2.96 -3.72 -1.54
CA ILE A 11 2.77 -2.26 -1.45
C ILE A 11 1.71 -1.84 -2.45
N ILE A 12 0.58 -1.35 -1.95
CA ILE A 12 -0.47 -0.77 -2.77
C ILE A 12 -0.15 0.72 -2.96
N SER A 13 0.10 1.11 -4.22
CA SER A 13 0.43 2.49 -4.57
C SER A 13 -0.36 2.93 -5.81
N PRO A 14 -1.13 4.04 -5.76
CA PRO A 14 -1.86 4.57 -6.92
C PRO A 14 -0.96 5.30 -7.92
N ASP A 15 0.31 5.53 -7.57
CA ASP A 15 1.29 6.19 -8.43
C ASP A 15 2.70 5.69 -8.08
N ILE A 16 3.63 5.76 -9.01
CA ILE A 16 5.06 5.51 -8.81
C ILE A 16 5.92 6.68 -9.29
N ASN A 17 5.32 7.64 -10.00
CA ASN A 17 6.03 8.75 -10.62
C ASN A 17 6.21 9.96 -9.69
N ASN A 18 5.51 9.98 -8.55
CA ASN A 18 5.65 11.04 -7.56
C ASN A 18 6.95 10.86 -6.74
N PRO A 19 7.75 11.94 -6.52
CA PRO A 19 8.94 11.92 -5.65
C PRO A 19 8.73 11.31 -4.25
N TYR A 20 7.53 11.43 -3.69
CA TYR A 20 7.15 10.79 -2.43
C TYR A 20 7.29 9.27 -2.50
N VAL A 21 6.71 8.65 -3.54
CA VAL A 21 6.74 7.18 -3.72
C VAL A 21 8.14 6.73 -4.09
N TYR A 22 8.87 7.52 -4.88
CA TYR A 22 10.27 7.21 -5.22
C TYR A 22 11.17 7.12 -3.99
N LYS A 23 11.05 8.06 -3.03
CA LYS A 23 11.81 8.00 -1.77
C LYS A 23 11.46 6.77 -0.93
N ILE A 24 10.18 6.41 -0.88
CA ILE A 24 9.72 5.19 -0.20
C ILE A 24 10.33 3.94 -0.87
N TRP A 25 10.33 3.89 -2.20
CA TRP A 25 10.91 2.79 -2.96
C TRP A 25 12.41 2.64 -2.69
N LEU A 26 13.18 3.73 -2.69
CA LEU A 26 14.60 3.71 -2.34
C LEU A 26 14.83 3.16 -0.92
N ALA A 27 14.05 3.61 0.06
CA ALA A 27 14.15 3.09 1.42
C ALA A 27 13.88 1.58 1.47
N TYR A 28 12.94 1.07 0.68
CA TYR A 28 12.67 -0.38 0.63
C TYR A 28 13.79 -1.21 0.02
N LEU A 29 14.58 -0.65 -0.92
CA LEU A 29 15.78 -1.32 -1.41
C LEU A 29 16.79 -1.55 -0.27
N ASP A 30 16.98 -0.56 0.59
CA ASP A 30 17.89 -0.67 1.74
C ASP A 30 17.31 -1.61 2.81
N LEU A 31 16.00 -1.53 3.06
CA LEU A 31 15.32 -2.34 4.07
C LEU A 31 15.22 -3.81 3.71
N ARG A 32 15.20 -4.16 2.42
CA ARG A 32 15.19 -5.54 1.94
C ARG A 32 16.36 -6.32 2.51
N GLU A 33 17.57 -5.78 2.37
CA GLU A 33 18.80 -6.42 2.84
C GLU A 33 18.84 -6.48 4.36
N LYS A 34 18.40 -5.40 5.02
CA LYS A 34 18.38 -5.31 6.49
C LYS A 34 17.44 -6.33 7.15
N TYR A 35 16.26 -6.55 6.57
CA TYR A 35 15.21 -7.36 7.20
C TYR A 35 14.98 -8.73 6.52
N GLY A 36 15.61 -9.00 5.38
CA GLY A 36 15.43 -10.26 4.66
C GLY A 36 13.98 -10.47 4.20
N VAL A 37 13.41 -9.45 3.56
CA VAL A 37 12.03 -9.46 3.04
C VAL A 37 12.01 -9.05 1.58
N ASN A 38 11.03 -9.53 0.83
CA ASN A 38 10.77 -9.06 -0.53
C ASN A 38 9.68 -7.98 -0.50
N PHE A 39 9.88 -6.90 -1.24
CA PHE A 39 8.87 -5.86 -1.44
C PHE A 39 8.31 -5.98 -2.86
N ILE A 40 6.97 -6.03 -2.99
CA ILE A 40 6.27 -6.18 -4.28
C ILE A 40 5.29 -5.02 -4.45
N PHE A 41 5.53 -4.16 -5.43
CA PHE A 41 4.66 -3.03 -5.72
C PHE A 41 3.49 -3.44 -6.62
N PHE A 42 2.28 -3.21 -6.14
CA PHE A 42 1.05 -3.28 -6.91
C PHE A 42 0.66 -1.85 -7.27
N ASN A 43 1.04 -1.43 -8.49
CA ASN A 43 0.79 -0.07 -8.95
C ASN A 43 -0.52 -0.01 -9.76
N GLY A 44 -1.57 0.50 -9.13
CA GLY A 44 -2.83 0.82 -9.78
C GLY A 44 -3.05 2.32 -9.84
N LYS A 45 -4.26 2.75 -9.51
CA LYS A 45 -4.71 4.13 -9.37
C LYS A 45 -5.54 4.30 -8.09
N GLU A 46 -5.95 5.54 -7.83
CA GLU A 46 -6.86 5.88 -6.75
C GLU A 46 -8.18 5.11 -6.91
N LEU A 47 -8.77 4.69 -5.80
CA LEU A 47 -10.06 4.01 -5.85
C LEU A 47 -11.16 5.00 -6.25
N ASN A 48 -12.12 4.53 -7.06
CA ASN A 48 -13.22 5.33 -7.60
C ASN A 48 -12.79 6.65 -8.26
N HIS A 49 -11.56 6.71 -8.81
CA HIS A 49 -11.10 7.86 -9.58
C HIS A 49 -12.15 8.24 -10.66
N PRO A 50 -12.48 9.52 -10.91
CA PRO A 50 -13.54 9.93 -11.85
C PRO A 50 -13.37 9.38 -13.28
N ASP A 51 -12.13 9.33 -13.75
CA ASP A 51 -11.74 8.68 -15.01
C ASP A 51 -11.81 7.15 -14.92
N SER A 52 -12.63 6.54 -15.79
CA SER A 52 -12.83 5.09 -15.87
C SER A 52 -11.60 4.31 -16.34
N GLU A 53 -10.77 4.89 -17.20
CA GLU A 53 -9.55 4.22 -17.66
C GLU A 53 -8.58 4.06 -16.49
N ARG A 54 -8.45 5.08 -15.65
CA ARG A 54 -7.66 4.98 -14.42
C ARG A 54 -8.20 3.92 -13.47
N ARG A 55 -9.53 3.82 -13.32
CA ARG A 55 -10.13 2.78 -12.46
C ARG A 55 -9.83 1.36 -12.94
N SER A 56 -9.72 1.13 -14.25
CA SER A 56 -9.47 -0.23 -14.78
C SER A 56 -8.10 -0.78 -14.39
N TRP A 57 -7.14 0.09 -14.07
CA TRP A 57 -5.79 -0.29 -13.64
C TRP A 57 -5.81 -0.97 -12.26
N ASN A 58 -6.86 -0.76 -11.47
CA ASN A 58 -6.99 -1.31 -10.12
C ASN A 58 -7.21 -2.83 -10.10
N TYR A 59 -7.39 -3.48 -11.25
CA TYR A 59 -7.41 -4.95 -11.34
C TYR A 59 -6.11 -5.57 -10.80
N VAL A 60 -4.99 -4.85 -10.85
CA VAL A 60 -3.72 -5.30 -10.26
C VAL A 60 -3.84 -5.59 -8.75
N TYR A 61 -4.75 -4.91 -8.04
CA TYR A 61 -4.97 -5.15 -6.60
C TYR A 61 -5.68 -6.48 -6.33
N ASP A 62 -6.35 -7.06 -7.32
CA ASP A 62 -7.01 -8.37 -7.19
C ASP A 62 -5.99 -9.53 -7.28
N LEU A 63 -4.75 -9.25 -7.67
CA LEU A 63 -3.65 -10.22 -7.69
C LEU A 63 -3.03 -10.46 -6.30
N ILE A 64 -3.44 -9.66 -5.31
CA ILE A 64 -2.94 -9.74 -3.93
C ILE A 64 -3.74 -10.83 -3.20
N THR A 65 -3.06 -11.92 -2.82
CA THR A 65 -3.64 -12.99 -2.00
C THR A 65 -2.71 -13.34 -0.82
N ASP A 66 -3.26 -13.99 0.20
CA ASP A 66 -2.50 -14.48 1.37
C ASP A 66 -1.57 -15.66 1.04
N GLU A 67 -1.69 -16.24 -0.16
CA GLU A 67 -0.78 -17.27 -0.67
C GLU A 67 0.57 -16.67 -1.14
N VAL A 68 0.54 -15.45 -1.68
CA VAL A 68 1.71 -14.75 -2.23
C VAL A 68 2.22 -13.61 -1.34
N ILE A 69 1.36 -13.00 -0.53
CA ILE A 69 1.68 -11.82 0.29
C ILE A 69 1.48 -12.13 1.78
N ASP A 70 2.52 -11.89 2.58
CA ASP A 70 2.52 -12.10 4.03
C ASP A 70 2.09 -10.84 4.83
N GLY A 71 2.12 -9.67 4.20
CA GLY A 71 1.73 -8.39 4.81
C GLY A 71 1.60 -7.28 3.77
N LEU A 72 0.78 -6.27 4.06
CA LEU A 72 0.48 -5.17 3.15
C LEU A 72 0.80 -3.81 3.75
N LEU A 73 1.51 -3.00 2.97
CA LEU A 73 1.65 -1.56 3.18
C LEU A 73 0.76 -0.84 2.16
N VAL A 74 -0.04 0.10 2.62
CA VAL A 74 -0.97 0.83 1.74
C VAL A 74 -0.67 2.31 1.82
N LEU A 75 -0.37 2.94 0.68
CA LEU A 75 -0.26 4.40 0.57
C LEU A 75 -1.65 5.04 0.58
N SER A 76 -2.34 4.87 1.72
CA SER A 76 -3.76 5.16 1.92
C SER A 76 -4.08 6.63 1.76
N GLY A 77 -3.15 7.52 2.13
CA GLY A 77 -3.29 8.97 1.92
C GLY A 77 -3.64 9.34 0.48
N SER A 78 -2.99 8.69 -0.50
CA SER A 78 -3.27 8.91 -1.92
C SER A 78 -4.33 7.96 -2.49
N LEU A 79 -4.38 6.72 -2.01
CA LEU A 79 -5.26 5.69 -2.59
C LEU A 79 -6.74 6.04 -2.42
N PHE A 80 -7.11 6.65 -1.29
CA PHE A 80 -8.50 6.87 -0.89
C PHE A 80 -9.02 8.28 -1.18
N HIS A 81 -8.34 9.07 -2.03
CA HIS A 81 -8.74 10.44 -2.36
C HIS A 81 -10.19 10.61 -2.85
N PHE A 82 -10.77 9.61 -3.54
CA PHE A 82 -12.10 9.70 -4.15
C PHE A 82 -13.13 8.74 -3.53
N VAL A 83 -12.85 8.19 -2.35
CA VAL A 83 -13.74 7.24 -1.68
C VAL A 83 -14.03 7.66 -0.24
N SER A 84 -15.22 7.29 0.22
CA SER A 84 -15.60 7.43 1.63
C SER A 84 -14.83 6.44 2.52
N LEU A 85 -14.85 6.70 3.84
CA LEU A 85 -14.33 5.75 4.83
C LEU A 85 -14.99 4.37 4.69
N ARG A 86 -16.31 4.32 4.47
CA ARG A 86 -17.04 3.06 4.28
C ARG A 86 -16.55 2.27 3.07
N GLU A 87 -16.31 2.95 1.95
CA GLU A 87 -15.77 2.32 0.73
C GLU A 87 -14.32 1.88 0.94
N SER A 88 -13.53 2.65 1.68
CA SER A 88 -12.16 2.30 2.06
C SER A 88 -12.13 1.02 2.89
N LEU A 89 -12.99 0.91 3.91
CA LEU A 89 -13.13 -0.30 4.73
C LEU A 89 -13.58 -1.51 3.91
N LYS A 90 -14.52 -1.32 2.97
CA LYS A 90 -14.96 -2.37 2.04
C LYS A 90 -13.81 -2.87 1.15
N PHE A 91 -12.91 -1.98 0.73
CA PHE A 91 -11.73 -2.39 -0.04
C PHE A 91 -10.83 -3.36 0.74
N TYR A 92 -10.69 -3.16 2.06
CA TYR A 92 -9.90 -4.05 2.92
C TYR A 92 -10.51 -5.44 3.16
N GLU A 93 -11.79 -5.64 2.87
CA GLU A 93 -12.41 -6.97 2.97
C GLU A 93 -11.71 -7.99 2.06
N LYS A 94 -11.11 -7.53 0.94
CA LYS A 94 -10.29 -8.33 0.02
C LYS A 94 -9.03 -8.90 0.70
N PHE A 95 -8.54 -8.23 1.73
CA PHE A 95 -7.26 -8.52 2.40
C PHE A 95 -7.45 -8.96 3.85
N LYS A 96 -8.64 -9.43 4.23
CA LYS A 96 -8.99 -9.76 5.63
C LYS A 96 -8.05 -10.76 6.33
N ASN A 97 -7.32 -11.59 5.57
CA ASN A 97 -6.36 -12.56 6.10
C ASN A 97 -4.92 -12.05 6.12
N ILE A 98 -4.67 -10.85 5.61
CA ILE A 98 -3.33 -10.27 5.47
C ILE A 98 -3.21 -9.10 6.47
N PRO A 99 -2.15 -9.05 7.30
CA PRO A 99 -1.89 -7.89 8.14
C PRO A 99 -1.66 -6.62 7.28
N VAL A 100 -2.37 -5.54 7.58
CA VAL A 100 -2.31 -4.28 6.84
C VAL A 100 -1.76 -3.16 7.71
N VAL A 101 -0.87 -2.34 7.16
CA VAL A 101 -0.44 -1.05 7.74
C VAL A 101 -0.71 0.08 6.73
N ASN A 102 -1.35 1.13 7.20
CA ASN A 102 -1.65 2.32 6.42
C ASN A 102 -0.51 3.34 6.50
N ILE A 103 -0.30 4.08 5.42
CA ILE A 103 0.69 5.15 5.34
C ILE A 103 -0.02 6.45 4.93
N SER A 104 0.19 7.49 5.74
CA SER A 104 -0.29 8.86 5.54
C SER A 104 -1.79 9.10 5.76
N LEU A 105 -2.58 8.06 6.03
CA LEU A 105 -3.98 8.21 6.42
C LEU A 105 -4.38 7.13 7.42
N ASP A 106 -4.94 7.56 8.56
CA ASP A 106 -5.61 6.69 9.51
C ASP A 106 -7.08 6.51 9.11
N ILE A 107 -7.48 5.25 8.96
CA ILE A 107 -8.82 4.83 8.54
C ILE A 107 -9.54 4.06 9.66
N GLY A 108 -8.95 3.99 10.86
CA GLY A 108 -9.44 3.19 11.98
C GLY A 108 -9.27 1.68 11.78
N ASN A 109 -9.19 0.93 12.87
CA ASN A 109 -9.07 -0.55 12.90
C ASN A 109 -7.77 -1.15 12.34
N PHE A 110 -6.85 -0.34 11.81
CA PHE A 110 -5.56 -0.78 11.29
C PHE A 110 -4.43 0.10 11.84
N PRO A 111 -3.22 -0.46 12.05
CA PRO A 111 -2.04 0.36 12.30
C PRO A 111 -1.81 1.38 11.19
N ALA A 112 -1.35 2.58 11.55
CA ALA A 112 -1.05 3.64 10.60
C ALA A 112 0.26 4.35 10.96
N VAL A 113 1.05 4.67 9.93
CA VAL A 113 2.22 5.55 10.02
C VAL A 113 1.83 6.90 9.45
N LEU A 114 1.88 7.93 10.29
CA LEU A 114 1.45 9.29 9.95
C LEU A 114 2.64 10.26 9.98
N THR A 115 2.52 11.33 9.20
CA THR A 115 3.42 12.48 9.25
C THR A 115 2.70 13.64 9.95
N ASP A 116 3.41 14.41 10.77
CA ASP A 116 2.87 15.67 11.27
C ASP A 116 2.91 16.75 10.17
N ASN A 117 1.86 16.75 9.34
CA ASN A 117 1.71 17.72 8.27
C ASN A 117 1.57 19.16 8.81
N LYS A 118 1.06 19.34 10.04
CA LYS A 118 0.83 20.68 10.60
C LYS A 118 2.15 21.40 10.86
N SER A 119 3.15 20.72 11.42
CA SER A 119 4.48 21.33 11.60
C SER A 119 5.23 21.48 10.28
N GLY A 120 5.00 20.60 9.30
CA GLY A 120 5.65 20.63 7.99
C GLY A 120 5.16 21.72 7.02
N MET A 121 3.98 22.31 7.26
CA MET A 121 3.43 23.41 6.43
C MET A 121 3.82 24.82 6.92
N LYS A 122 4.72 24.93 7.90
CA LYS A 122 5.22 26.21 8.39
C LYS A 122 6.28 26.82 7.49
#